data_AF-A0A075MM65-F1
#
_entry.id   AF-A0A075MM65-F1
#
_cell.length_a   1.000
_cell.length_b   1.000
_cell.length_c   1.000
_cell.angle_alpha   90.00
_cell.angle_beta   90.00
_cell.angle_gamma   90.00
#
_symmetry.space_group_name_H-M   'P 1'
#
loop_
_entity.id
_entity.type
_entity.pdbx_description
1 polymer ?
#
loop_
_entity_poly.entity_id
_entity_poly.type
_entity_poly.pdbx_seq_one_letter_code
_entity_poly.pdbx_strand_id
1 'polypeptide(L)'
;MIKNFVSLAAQVIKYHETDVKCISLLDDSELLRKELISAIRNTRAATTDTIDRFYERNSNIFSSVTGLQSAGGNTFLTDAKASLDRMLTDVEANSSQQQEKYNENIKSTTNANRIAAINAVQGWLSDENRNFPGSVLANLSIELEAHIDPATHNNNYKVIRTASTSVSTPKSAVAVTNKDEEGEKEAGAKAAAITSTMPFTYVFEFESAGIEFWNYRKKVVDLGIKELMLPVGMKLPMSEKVKNTFRLGSKKEESAKEPHFTKADDFYMSSVVLRDDKTLEVQLASDISAGHAREGKGELFTITFDMVSLPDSSAHSGNNNISLPSSSTNSATFSTTRPTIHYTDNRDRGEEGQATAMVETDLLRIKEIEQATDLRKLTTFGTAVLTKMQILRDPKILALKGKLKLLAVEEKEAIAMSRRNVSGGAAAEPTGSGFTATAATAIMSPLVFIEFRLLFDLLEALARSFGPAIGKLREKTPVKEELILRQELEGGQRKEFAVRLADLRLQLEETTHGKSISRTLFGEE
;
A
#
# COMPACT_ATOMS: atom_id res chain seq x y z
N MET A 1 1.08 0.91 -23.06
CA MET A 1 1.16 -0.27 -22.18
C MET A 1 2.52 -0.94 -22.22
N ILE A 2 2.89 -1.77 -23.21
CA ILE A 2 4.18 -2.50 -23.23
C ILE A 2 5.41 -1.57 -23.09
N LYS A 3 5.47 -0.48 -23.86
CA LYS A 3 6.54 0.53 -23.73
C LYS A 3 6.66 1.09 -22.30
N ASN A 4 5.54 1.37 -21.64
CA ASN A 4 5.51 1.89 -20.27
C ASN A 4 5.99 0.84 -19.27
N PHE A 5 5.59 -0.42 -19.46
CA PHE A 5 6.05 -1.53 -18.62
C PHE A 5 7.57 -1.75 -18.75
N VAL A 6 8.10 -1.78 -19.98
CA VAL A 6 9.55 -1.92 -20.23
C VAL A 6 10.31 -0.74 -19.59
N SER A 7 9.81 0.48 -19.76
CA SER A 7 10.40 1.67 -19.13
C SER A 7 10.39 1.60 -17.60
N LEU A 8 9.31 1.12 -16.99
CA LEU A 8 9.23 0.91 -15.53
C LEU A 8 10.27 -0.13 -15.08
N ALA A 9 10.30 -1.29 -15.74
CA ALA A 9 11.22 -2.37 -15.39
C ALA A 9 12.68 -1.90 -15.49
N ALA A 10 13.06 -1.23 -16.58
CA ALA A 10 14.39 -0.66 -16.76
C ALA A 10 14.74 0.36 -15.65
N GLN A 11 13.79 1.22 -15.27
CA GLN A 11 13.98 2.20 -14.21
C GLN A 11 14.19 1.54 -12.83
N VAL A 12 13.38 0.53 -12.48
CA VAL A 12 13.52 -0.22 -11.22
C VAL A 12 14.85 -0.98 -11.17
N ILE A 13 15.24 -1.62 -12.28
CA ILE A 13 16.54 -2.29 -12.43
C ILE A 13 17.68 -1.31 -12.15
N LYS A 14 17.67 -0.13 -12.78
CA LYS A 14 18.72 0.88 -12.60
C LYS A 14 18.85 1.34 -11.16
N TYR A 15 17.73 1.52 -10.45
CA TYR A 15 17.76 1.87 -9.02
C TYR A 15 18.35 0.74 -8.17
N HIS A 16 17.99 -0.50 -8.45
CA HIS A 16 18.55 -1.66 -7.77
C HIS A 16 20.06 -1.79 -7.98
N GLU A 17 20.54 -1.64 -9.21
CA GLU A 17 21.99 -1.69 -9.50
C GLU A 17 22.78 -0.63 -8.75
N THR A 18 22.23 0.59 -8.69
CA THR A 18 22.85 1.68 -7.95
C THR A 18 22.86 1.36 -6.45
N ASP A 19 21.79 0.76 -5.93
CA ASP A 19 21.73 0.32 -4.52
C ASP A 19 22.77 -0.77 -4.23
N VAL A 20 22.91 -1.79 -5.10
CA VAL A 20 23.92 -2.85 -4.95
C VAL A 20 25.34 -2.28 -4.97
N LYS A 21 25.64 -1.34 -5.88
CA LYS A 21 26.94 -0.65 -5.93
C LYS A 21 27.20 0.15 -4.66
N CYS A 22 26.20 0.87 -4.16
CA CYS A 22 26.30 1.63 -2.90
C CYS A 22 26.55 0.70 -1.70
N ILE A 23 25.88 -0.44 -1.62
CA ILE A 23 26.07 -1.42 -0.54
C ILE A 23 27.48 -2.02 -0.61
N SER A 24 27.95 -2.44 -1.79
CA SER A 24 29.32 -2.92 -1.97
C SER A 24 30.36 -1.88 -1.55
N LEU A 25 30.13 -0.62 -1.92
CA LEU A 25 31.02 0.48 -1.57
C LEU A 25 31.03 0.77 -0.07
N LEU A 26 29.94 0.51 0.64
CA LEU A 26 29.87 0.62 2.10
C LEU A 26 30.76 -0.44 2.77
N ASP A 27 30.68 -1.69 2.29
CA ASP A 27 31.49 -2.80 2.80
C ASP A 27 32.99 -2.56 2.56
N ASP A 28 33.36 -2.13 1.34
CA ASP A 28 34.74 -1.76 0.99
C ASP A 28 35.26 -0.60 1.83
N SER A 29 34.40 0.39 2.10
CA SER A 29 34.73 1.53 2.96
C SER A 29 35.00 1.10 4.40
N GLU A 30 34.24 0.14 4.94
CA GLU A 30 34.51 -0.41 6.28
C GLU A 30 35.83 -1.19 6.34
N LEU A 31 36.18 -1.91 5.27
CA LEU A 31 37.46 -2.58 5.16
C LEU A 31 38.62 -1.57 5.16
N LEU A 32 38.53 -0.52 4.34
CA LEU A 32 39.52 0.56 4.28
C LEU A 32 39.74 1.21 5.65
N ARG A 33 38.66 1.45 6.41
CA ARG A 33 38.75 2.00 7.78
C ARG A 33 39.56 1.08 8.70
N LYS A 34 39.31 -0.23 8.64
CA LYS A 34 40.04 -1.22 9.47
C LYS A 34 41.53 -1.23 9.10
N GLU A 35 41.85 -1.20 7.81
CA GLU A 35 43.23 -1.15 7.32
C GLU A 35 43.95 0.12 7.76
N LEU A 36 43.31 1.28 7.65
CA LEU A 36 43.89 2.55 8.07
C LEU A 36 44.17 2.58 9.57
N ILE A 37 43.21 2.15 10.41
CA ILE A 37 43.40 2.07 11.87
C ILE A 37 44.55 1.12 12.20
N SER A 38 44.66 -0.02 11.50
CA SER A 38 45.78 -0.93 11.66
C SER A 38 47.12 -0.29 11.29
N ALA A 39 47.17 0.47 10.19
CA ALA A 39 48.37 1.17 9.75
C ALA A 39 48.81 2.26 10.76
N ILE A 40 47.85 3.02 11.30
CA ILE A 40 48.09 4.01 12.36
C ILE A 40 48.68 3.34 13.60
N ARG A 41 48.09 2.23 14.06
CA ARG A 41 48.57 1.48 15.23
C ARG A 41 49.98 0.90 15.01
N ASN A 42 50.23 0.33 13.83
CA ASN A 42 51.55 -0.19 13.47
C ASN A 42 52.61 0.93 13.44
N THR A 43 52.26 2.09 12.90
CA THR A 43 53.15 3.27 12.86
C THR A 43 53.45 3.78 14.27
N ARG A 44 52.42 3.87 15.14
CA ARG A 44 52.56 4.23 16.55
C ARG A 44 53.53 3.29 17.28
N ALA A 45 53.34 1.98 17.11
CA ALA A 45 54.19 0.96 17.73
C ALA A 45 55.63 0.99 17.21
N ALA A 46 55.82 1.00 15.89
CA ALA A 46 57.14 0.98 15.26
C ALA A 46 57.97 2.23 15.61
N THR A 47 57.34 3.40 15.65
CA THR A 47 58.04 4.64 15.99
C THR A 47 58.37 4.70 17.48
N THR A 48 57.45 4.24 18.34
CA THR A 48 57.70 4.10 19.78
C THR A 48 58.90 3.20 20.04
N ASP A 49 58.92 2.01 19.44
CA ASP A 49 60.02 1.05 19.57
C ASP A 49 61.35 1.60 19.01
N THR A 50 61.31 2.36 17.92
CA THR A 50 62.52 3.00 17.36
C THR A 50 63.09 4.07 18.30
N ILE A 51 62.23 4.89 18.91
CA ILE A 51 62.63 5.91 19.89
C ILE A 51 63.19 5.25 21.15
N ASP A 52 62.52 4.22 21.66
CA ASP A 52 62.93 3.50 22.86
C ASP A 52 64.28 2.79 22.62
N ARG A 53 64.49 2.14 21.47
CA ARG A 53 65.78 1.54 21.06
C ARG A 53 66.90 2.57 20.91
N PHE A 54 66.59 3.76 20.39
CA PHE A 54 67.58 4.84 20.30
C PHE A 54 68.01 5.33 21.69
N TYR A 55 67.05 5.46 22.61
CA TYR A 55 67.32 5.83 24.00
C TYR A 55 68.19 4.79 24.70
N GLU A 56 67.83 3.50 24.60
CA GLU A 56 68.59 2.40 25.19
C GLU A 56 70.03 2.35 24.67
N ARG A 57 70.21 2.44 23.35
CA ARG A 57 71.53 2.38 22.70
C ARG A 57 72.47 3.51 23.12
N ASN A 58 71.93 4.68 23.46
CA ASN A 58 72.70 5.87 23.84
C ASN A 58 72.55 6.22 25.32
N SER A 59 71.99 5.32 26.14
CA SER A 59 71.68 5.55 27.56
C SER A 59 72.89 5.95 28.39
N ASN A 60 74.06 5.36 28.08
CA ASN A 60 75.35 5.72 28.67
C ASN A 60 75.72 7.19 28.41
N ILE A 61 75.56 7.68 27.17
CA ILE A 61 75.86 9.07 26.78
C ILE A 61 74.89 10.02 27.47
N PHE A 62 73.60 9.69 27.48
CA PHE A 62 72.59 10.46 28.20
C PHE A 62 72.88 10.54 29.69
N SER A 63 73.48 9.49 30.29
CA SER A 63 73.86 9.46 31.70
C SER A 63 75.20 10.14 32.03
N SER A 64 76.15 10.17 31.08
CA SER A 64 77.52 10.64 31.33
C SER A 64 77.75 12.11 31.05
N VAL A 65 76.92 12.74 30.19
CA VAL A 65 77.10 14.15 29.82
C VAL A 65 76.26 15.05 30.72
N THR A 66 76.95 15.80 31.60
CA THR A 66 76.35 16.82 32.47
C THR A 66 75.57 17.84 31.65
N GLY A 67 74.27 17.94 31.90
CA GLY A 67 73.36 18.79 31.12
C GLY A 67 72.40 18.01 30.21
N LEU A 68 72.72 16.80 29.74
CA LEU A 68 71.77 16.03 28.90
C LEU A 68 70.67 15.33 29.71
N GLN A 69 70.94 15.01 30.98
CA GLN A 69 69.91 14.58 31.94
C GLN A 69 69.01 15.74 32.42
N SER A 70 69.53 16.98 32.46
CA SER A 70 68.85 18.15 33.04
C SER A 70 68.35 19.20 32.02
N ALA A 71 68.77 19.14 30.75
CA ALA A 71 68.47 20.12 29.69
C ALA A 71 67.77 19.50 28.47
N GLY A 72 66.94 18.48 28.69
CA GLY A 72 65.90 18.15 27.73
C GLY A 72 66.22 17.17 26.60
N GLY A 73 67.30 16.38 26.71
CA GLY A 73 67.52 15.23 25.80
C GLY A 73 66.45 14.14 25.98
N ASN A 74 66.10 13.82 27.23
CA ASN A 74 64.98 12.95 27.55
C ASN A 74 63.63 13.63 27.25
N THR A 75 63.51 14.95 27.52
CA THR A 75 62.26 15.68 27.23
C THR A 75 61.99 15.74 25.73
N PHE A 76 63.00 15.91 24.88
CA PHE A 76 62.84 15.90 23.42
C PHE A 76 62.27 14.57 22.92
N LEU A 77 62.80 13.42 23.37
CA LEU A 77 62.31 12.10 22.95
C LEU A 77 60.89 11.84 23.48
N THR A 78 60.60 12.23 24.72
CA THR A 78 59.24 12.12 25.29
C THR A 78 58.26 13.07 24.61
N ASP A 79 58.67 14.29 24.28
CA ASP A 79 57.86 15.29 23.59
C ASP A 79 57.61 14.89 22.15
N ALA A 80 58.61 14.29 21.48
CA ALA A 80 58.46 13.71 20.15
C ALA A 80 57.48 12.53 20.15
N LYS A 81 57.58 11.62 21.13
CA LYS A 81 56.63 10.51 21.33
C LYS A 81 55.21 11.03 21.58
N ALA A 82 55.07 12.01 22.48
CA ALA A 82 53.78 12.61 22.80
C ALA A 82 53.20 13.43 21.63
N SER A 83 54.03 14.12 20.85
CA SER A 83 53.60 14.86 19.66
C SER A 83 53.11 13.92 18.56
N LEU A 84 53.85 12.85 18.29
CA LEU A 84 53.45 11.82 17.34
C LEU A 84 52.15 11.13 17.77
N ASP A 85 52.03 10.78 19.04
CA ASP A 85 50.84 10.11 19.56
C ASP A 85 49.59 10.99 19.43
N ARG A 86 49.70 12.29 19.73
CA ARG A 86 48.63 13.26 19.48
C ARG A 86 48.28 13.33 18.00
N MET A 87 49.28 13.48 17.11
CA MET A 87 49.04 13.57 15.66
C MET A 87 48.35 12.32 15.11
N LEU A 88 48.79 11.13 15.50
CA LEU A 88 48.17 9.87 15.08
C LEU A 88 46.75 9.70 15.63
N THR A 89 46.50 10.18 16.85
CA THR A 89 45.15 10.21 17.44
C THR A 89 44.23 11.16 16.69
N ASP A 90 44.72 12.35 16.33
CA ASP A 90 43.96 13.32 15.53
C ASP A 90 43.64 12.79 14.13
N VAL A 91 44.59 12.09 13.48
CA VAL A 91 44.38 11.45 12.19
C VAL A 91 43.33 10.33 12.28
N GLU A 92 43.41 9.49 13.32
CA GLU A 92 42.43 8.41 13.58
C GLU A 92 41.01 8.98 13.79
N ALA A 93 40.89 10.05 14.58
CA ALA A 93 39.62 10.73 14.84
C ALA A 93 39.04 11.39 13.58
N ASN A 94 39.86 12.16 12.85
CA ASN A 94 39.44 12.84 11.62
C ASN A 94 39.02 11.84 10.53
N SER A 95 39.76 10.75 10.36
CA SER A 95 39.39 9.71 9.39
C SER A 95 38.07 9.03 9.78
N SER A 96 37.88 8.70 11.05
CA SER A 96 36.62 8.11 11.53
C SER A 96 35.43 9.03 11.28
N GLN A 97 35.58 10.34 11.49
CA GLN A 97 34.54 11.32 11.22
C GLN A 97 34.23 11.45 9.71
N GLN A 98 35.24 11.46 8.85
CA GLN A 98 35.03 11.52 7.40
C GLN A 98 34.35 10.25 6.88
N GLN A 99 34.74 9.10 7.41
CA GLN A 99 34.12 7.82 7.11
C GLN A 99 32.64 7.80 7.50
N GLU A 100 32.28 8.32 8.68
CA GLU A 100 30.89 8.38 9.12
C GLU A 100 30.03 9.24 8.18
N LYS A 101 30.52 10.42 7.80
CA LYS A 101 29.87 11.28 6.81
C LYS A 101 29.69 10.59 5.45
N TYR A 102 30.71 9.85 5.02
CA TYR A 102 30.66 9.08 3.78
C TYR A 102 29.61 7.96 3.84
N ASN A 103 29.57 7.22 4.95
CA ASN A 103 28.58 6.18 5.21
C ASN A 103 27.14 6.75 5.25
N GLU A 104 26.94 7.90 5.89
CA GLU A 104 25.65 8.60 5.89
C GLU A 104 25.21 9.01 4.48
N ASN A 105 26.14 9.51 3.66
CA ASN A 105 25.85 9.89 2.28
C ASN A 105 25.46 8.68 1.41
N ILE A 106 26.16 7.55 1.56
CA ILE A 106 25.80 6.29 0.89
C ILE A 106 24.40 5.85 1.31
N LYS A 107 24.13 5.79 2.62
CA LYS A 107 22.80 5.39 3.16
C LYS A 107 21.69 6.31 2.66
N SER A 108 21.92 7.61 2.61
CA SER A 108 20.98 8.61 2.07
C SER A 108 20.69 8.36 0.59
N THR A 109 21.74 8.09 -0.21
CA THR A 109 21.62 7.79 -1.65
C THR A 109 20.84 6.49 -1.88
N THR A 110 21.15 5.43 -1.13
CA THR A 110 20.39 4.16 -1.13
C THR A 110 18.91 4.41 -0.82
N ASN A 111 18.60 5.19 0.22
CA ASN A 111 17.22 5.48 0.59
C ASN A 111 16.50 6.31 -0.51
N ALA A 112 17.18 7.28 -1.13
CA ALA A 112 16.63 8.05 -2.23
C ALA A 112 16.30 7.17 -3.45
N ASN A 113 17.19 6.24 -3.81
CA ASN A 113 16.96 5.27 -4.90
C ASN A 113 15.76 4.36 -4.61
N ARG A 114 15.65 3.88 -3.38
CA ARG A 114 14.52 3.07 -2.91
C ARG A 114 13.20 3.83 -3.02
N ILE A 115 13.14 5.06 -2.52
CA ILE A 115 11.96 5.93 -2.64
C ILE A 115 11.62 6.19 -4.11
N ALA A 116 12.62 6.43 -4.96
CA ALA A 116 12.40 6.66 -6.39
C ALA A 116 11.83 5.41 -7.10
N ALA A 117 12.29 4.21 -6.74
CA ALA A 117 11.73 2.96 -7.25
C ALA A 117 10.26 2.79 -6.85
N ILE A 118 9.90 3.10 -5.60
CA ILE A 118 8.49 3.07 -5.15
C ILE A 118 7.66 4.07 -5.90
N ASN A 119 8.13 5.30 -6.05
CA ASN A 119 7.37 6.33 -6.76
C ASN A 119 7.11 5.93 -8.22
N ALA A 120 8.08 5.25 -8.87
CA ALA A 120 7.90 4.71 -10.21
C ALA A 120 6.82 3.60 -10.23
N VAL A 121 6.90 2.62 -9.32
CA VAL A 121 5.91 1.54 -9.21
C VAL A 121 4.54 2.09 -8.84
N GLN A 122 4.47 3.02 -7.89
CA GLN A 122 3.25 3.69 -7.45
C GLN A 122 2.58 4.44 -8.60
N GLY A 123 3.35 5.24 -9.36
CA GLY A 123 2.83 5.97 -10.52
C GLY A 123 2.37 5.06 -11.65
N TRP A 124 2.91 3.84 -11.73
CA TRP A 124 2.44 2.85 -12.68
C TRP A 124 1.18 2.10 -12.19
N LEU A 125 1.14 1.73 -10.92
CA LEU A 125 -0.03 1.09 -10.30
C LEU A 125 -1.24 2.04 -10.16
N SER A 126 -1.06 3.36 -10.25
CA SER A 126 -2.17 4.30 -10.14
C SER A 126 -3.07 4.35 -11.39
N ASP A 127 -2.60 3.88 -12.55
CA ASP A 127 -3.35 3.87 -13.82
C ASP A 127 -3.44 2.46 -14.42
N GLU A 128 -4.09 1.57 -13.66
CA GLU A 128 -4.26 0.15 -13.95
C GLU A 128 -4.84 -0.09 -15.35
N ASN A 129 -5.88 0.67 -15.73
CA ASN A 129 -6.56 0.52 -17.02
C ASN A 129 -5.64 0.78 -18.23
N ARG A 130 -4.62 1.64 -18.08
CA ARG A 130 -3.63 1.89 -19.14
C ARG A 130 -2.40 0.99 -19.07
N ASN A 131 -2.13 0.44 -17.90
CA ASN A 131 -0.87 -0.23 -17.59
C ASN A 131 -0.97 -1.75 -17.52
N PHE A 132 -2.11 -2.32 -17.11
CA PHE A 132 -2.33 -3.76 -17.06
C PHE A 132 -2.95 -4.32 -18.34
N PRO A 133 -2.53 -5.52 -18.78
CA PRO A 133 -3.22 -6.21 -19.86
C PRO A 133 -4.61 -6.68 -19.42
N GLY A 134 -5.51 -6.84 -20.39
CA GLY A 134 -6.92 -7.19 -20.13
C GLY A 134 -7.10 -8.49 -19.31
N SER A 135 -6.18 -9.44 -19.40
CA SER A 135 -6.19 -10.67 -18.60
C SER A 135 -5.96 -10.43 -17.11
N VAL A 136 -5.18 -9.42 -16.74
CA VAL A 136 -4.97 -9.04 -15.33
C VAL A 136 -6.15 -8.21 -14.85
N LEU A 137 -6.61 -7.26 -15.67
CA LEU A 137 -7.79 -6.42 -15.36
C LEU A 137 -9.05 -7.25 -15.10
N ALA A 138 -9.25 -8.34 -15.85
CA ALA A 138 -10.40 -9.23 -15.67
C ALA A 138 -10.43 -9.95 -14.31
N ASN A 139 -9.27 -10.13 -13.68
CA ASN A 139 -9.12 -10.81 -12.39
C ASN A 139 -8.76 -9.82 -11.26
N LEU A 140 -8.89 -8.51 -11.50
CA LEU A 140 -8.56 -7.50 -10.53
C LEU A 140 -9.76 -7.23 -9.62
N SER A 141 -9.60 -7.53 -8.34
CA SER A 141 -10.55 -7.19 -7.29
C SER A 141 -10.12 -5.87 -6.65
N ILE A 142 -11.05 -4.92 -6.54
CA ILE A 142 -10.80 -3.59 -5.98
C ILE A 142 -11.80 -3.35 -4.85
N GLU A 143 -11.26 -3.11 -3.66
CA GLU A 143 -11.99 -2.71 -2.48
C GLU A 143 -11.58 -1.30 -2.08
N LEU A 144 -12.58 -0.44 -1.84
CA LEU A 144 -12.40 0.90 -1.31
C LEU A 144 -13.07 0.96 0.06
N GLU A 145 -12.32 1.38 1.05
CA GLU A 145 -12.79 1.50 2.43
C GLU A 145 -12.51 2.92 2.93
N ALA A 146 -13.52 3.54 3.54
CA ALA A 146 -13.40 4.80 4.26
C ALA A 146 -13.97 4.61 5.67
N HIS A 147 -13.09 4.60 6.67
CA HIS A 147 -13.50 4.49 8.08
C HIS A 147 -12.93 5.63 8.90
N ILE A 148 -13.61 6.01 9.97
CA ILE A 148 -13.11 7.04 10.90
C ILE A 148 -11.91 6.48 11.67
N ASP A 149 -10.78 7.21 11.65
CA ASP A 149 -9.57 6.84 12.39
C ASP A 149 -9.63 7.40 13.82
N PRO A 150 -9.83 6.55 14.84
CA PRO A 150 -9.93 6.98 16.24
C PRO A 150 -8.59 7.47 16.80
N ALA A 151 -7.46 7.22 16.12
CA ALA A 151 -6.15 7.72 16.53
C ALA A 151 -5.97 9.21 16.22
N THR A 152 -6.77 9.79 15.32
CA THR A 152 -6.72 11.21 14.99
C THR A 152 -7.63 12.01 15.91
N HIS A 153 -7.12 13.08 16.54
CA HIS A 153 -7.90 13.93 17.45
C HIS A 153 -9.12 14.59 16.79
N ASN A 154 -9.18 14.58 15.45
CA ASN A 154 -10.25 15.18 14.64
C ASN A 154 -11.25 14.16 14.07
N ASN A 155 -11.10 12.85 14.36
CA ASN A 155 -11.93 11.78 13.78
C ASN A 155 -12.00 11.88 12.23
N ASN A 156 -10.85 12.05 11.58
CA ASN A 156 -10.78 12.11 10.13
C ASN A 156 -11.00 10.72 9.54
N TYR A 157 -11.52 10.62 8.30
CA TYR A 157 -11.55 9.32 7.63
C TYR A 157 -10.15 8.93 7.19
N LYS A 158 -9.81 7.67 7.46
CA LYS A 158 -8.76 6.95 6.77
C LYS A 158 -9.39 6.26 5.58
N VAL A 159 -8.91 6.63 4.39
CA VAL A 159 -9.40 6.08 3.13
C VAL A 159 -8.33 5.18 2.56
N ILE A 160 -8.72 3.93 2.29
CA ILE A 160 -7.85 2.86 1.84
C ILE A 160 -8.42 2.29 0.55
N ARG A 161 -7.56 2.08 -0.44
CA ARG A 161 -7.88 1.33 -1.65
C ARG A 161 -6.99 0.09 -1.69
N THR A 162 -7.61 -1.06 -1.63
CA THR A 162 -6.95 -2.35 -1.74
C THR A 162 -7.27 -2.94 -3.10
N ALA A 163 -6.23 -3.35 -3.82
CA ALA A 163 -6.39 -4.02 -5.09
C ALA A 163 -5.61 -5.34 -5.05
N SER A 164 -6.27 -6.42 -5.43
CA SER A 164 -5.71 -7.77 -5.40
C SER A 164 -6.00 -8.49 -6.70
N THR A 165 -5.02 -9.25 -7.17
CA THR A 165 -5.18 -10.06 -8.38
C THR A 165 -4.23 -11.25 -8.34
N SER A 166 -4.45 -12.20 -9.24
CA SER A 166 -3.53 -13.31 -9.45
C SER A 166 -3.18 -13.43 -10.92
N VAL A 167 -1.89 -13.59 -11.19
CA VAL A 167 -1.39 -13.81 -12.55
C VAL A 167 -1.16 -15.30 -12.72
N SER A 168 -1.90 -15.94 -13.62
CA SER A 168 -1.65 -17.32 -14.01
C SER A 168 -0.35 -17.40 -14.83
N THR A 169 0.64 -18.09 -14.30
CA THR A 169 1.87 -18.43 -15.02
C THR A 169 1.76 -19.87 -15.54
N PRO A 170 1.97 -20.14 -16.84
CA PRO A 170 2.22 -21.50 -17.28
C PRO A 170 3.59 -21.91 -16.72
N LYS A 171 3.64 -22.93 -15.87
CA LYS A 171 4.92 -23.49 -15.41
C LYS A 171 5.56 -24.13 -16.63
N SER A 172 6.67 -23.55 -17.09
CA SER A 172 7.52 -24.19 -18.10
C SER A 172 7.95 -25.54 -17.52
N ALA A 173 7.64 -26.62 -18.22
CA ALA A 173 8.03 -27.97 -17.85
C ALA A 173 9.54 -28.14 -18.06
N VAL A 174 10.35 -27.48 -17.25
CA VAL A 174 11.81 -27.66 -17.22
C VAL A 174 12.24 -27.80 -15.77
N ALA A 175 11.95 -28.97 -15.20
CA ALA A 175 12.71 -29.58 -14.10
C ALA A 175 11.99 -30.87 -13.67
N VAL A 176 12.19 -31.97 -14.39
CA VAL A 176 12.58 -33.30 -13.86
C VAL A 176 12.97 -34.15 -15.08
N THR A 177 14.23 -34.09 -15.49
CA THR A 177 14.88 -35.25 -16.15
C THR A 177 16.32 -35.29 -15.67
N ASN A 178 16.52 -35.73 -14.42
CA ASN A 178 17.71 -36.54 -14.18
C ASN A 178 17.39 -37.89 -14.79
N LYS A 179 18.10 -38.22 -15.89
CA LYS A 179 18.29 -39.60 -16.35
C LYS A 179 18.88 -40.38 -15.17
N ASP A 180 18.29 -41.50 -14.76
CA ASP A 180 18.54 -42.89 -15.18
C ASP A 180 17.44 -43.69 -14.41
N GLU A 181 16.73 -44.73 -14.85
CA GLU A 181 16.95 -45.85 -15.77
C GLU A 181 15.59 -46.36 -16.34
N GLU A 182 15.70 -46.99 -17.51
CA GLU A 182 14.84 -47.92 -18.27
C GLU A 182 13.42 -48.33 -17.82
N GLY A 183 12.47 -48.31 -18.78
CA GLY A 183 11.23 -49.12 -18.74
C GLY A 183 10.09 -48.60 -19.63
N GLU A 184 9.87 -49.24 -20.78
CA GLU A 184 8.83 -48.95 -21.78
C GLU A 184 7.38 -49.07 -21.27
N LYS A 185 6.49 -48.13 -21.63
CA LYS A 185 5.30 -48.32 -22.52
C LYS A 185 4.29 -47.15 -22.46
N GLU A 186 3.71 -46.90 -23.63
CA GLU A 186 2.78 -45.83 -24.02
C GLU A 186 1.48 -45.73 -23.19
N ALA A 187 1.03 -44.48 -22.94
CA ALA A 187 -0.37 -44.05 -23.11
C ALA A 187 -0.46 -42.52 -22.96
N GLY A 188 -1.09 -41.85 -23.92
CA GLY A 188 -1.17 -40.39 -24.00
C GLY A 188 -1.87 -39.73 -22.80
N ALA A 189 -1.08 -39.09 -21.94
CA ALA A 189 -1.56 -38.05 -21.04
C ALA A 189 -1.13 -36.70 -21.62
N LYS A 190 -2.10 -35.88 -22.07
CA LYS A 190 -1.88 -34.44 -22.23
C LYS A 190 -1.31 -33.94 -20.90
N ALA A 191 -0.02 -33.59 -20.87
CA ALA A 191 0.57 -32.93 -19.72
C ALA A 191 -0.21 -31.63 -19.49
N ALA A 192 -1.09 -31.64 -18.49
CA ALA A 192 -1.73 -30.43 -18.02
C ALA A 192 -0.60 -29.51 -17.55
N ALA A 193 -0.37 -28.41 -18.28
CA ALA A 193 0.55 -27.39 -17.84
C ALA A 193 0.14 -26.98 -16.42
N ILE A 194 0.98 -27.28 -15.43
CA ILE A 194 0.74 -26.83 -14.07
C ILE A 194 0.77 -25.30 -14.15
N THR A 195 -0.36 -24.63 -14.00
CA THR A 195 -0.38 -23.17 -13.95
C THR A 195 -0.04 -22.74 -12.53
N SER A 196 1.16 -22.18 -12.32
CA SER A 196 1.50 -21.54 -11.05
C SER A 196 0.86 -20.16 -11.03
N THR A 197 -0.03 -19.88 -10.10
CA THR A 197 -0.62 -18.55 -9.94
C THR A 197 0.20 -17.73 -8.98
N MET A 198 0.60 -16.53 -9.38
CA MET A 198 1.28 -15.58 -8.51
C MET A 198 0.30 -14.49 -8.07
N PRO A 199 -0.23 -14.53 -6.84
CA PRO A 199 -1.07 -13.48 -6.30
C PRO A 199 -0.22 -12.27 -5.91
N PHE A 200 -0.73 -11.08 -6.18
CA PHE A 200 -0.18 -9.85 -5.63
C PHE A 200 -1.30 -8.89 -5.20
N THR A 201 -1.01 -8.14 -4.14
CA THR A 201 -1.94 -7.19 -3.52
C THR A 201 -1.22 -5.89 -3.27
N TYR A 202 -1.86 -4.77 -3.55
CA TYR A 202 -1.33 -3.45 -3.24
C TYR A 202 -2.38 -2.56 -2.61
N VAL A 203 -1.92 -1.72 -1.69
CA VAL A 203 -2.77 -0.88 -0.85
C VAL A 203 -2.32 0.56 -0.97
N PHE A 204 -3.23 1.41 -1.42
CA PHE A 204 -3.08 2.86 -1.39
C PHE A 204 -3.82 3.42 -0.18
N GLU A 205 -3.13 4.24 0.61
CA GLU A 205 -3.76 5.10 1.61
C GLU A 205 -3.81 6.51 1.07
N PHE A 206 -4.99 7.12 1.12
CA PHE A 206 -5.13 8.52 0.72
C PHE A 206 -4.85 9.44 1.91
N GLU A 207 -4.14 10.52 1.63
CA GLU A 207 -3.93 11.57 2.61
C GLU A 207 -5.25 12.32 2.85
N SER A 208 -5.75 12.30 4.10
CA SER A 208 -7.07 12.84 4.48
C SER A 208 -7.25 14.33 4.11
N ALA A 209 -6.18 15.12 4.22
CA ALA A 209 -6.17 16.53 3.79
C ALA A 209 -6.37 16.72 2.27
N GLY A 210 -6.12 15.67 1.48
CA GLY A 210 -6.19 15.69 0.02
C GLY A 210 -7.56 15.38 -0.57
N ILE A 211 -8.54 14.97 0.25
CA ILE A 211 -9.87 14.56 -0.22
C ILE A 211 -10.95 15.33 0.53
N GLU A 212 -11.51 16.36 -0.11
CA GLU A 212 -12.44 17.33 0.51
C GLU A 212 -13.62 16.69 1.26
N PHE A 213 -14.26 15.68 0.65
CA PHE A 213 -15.42 15.03 1.26
C PHE A 213 -15.05 14.15 2.46
N TRP A 214 -13.92 13.45 2.41
CA TRP A 214 -13.51 12.48 3.44
C TRP A 214 -12.56 13.09 4.50
N ASN A 215 -12.28 14.39 4.43
CA ASN A 215 -11.35 15.04 5.37
C ASN A 215 -11.92 15.18 6.80
N TYR A 216 -13.23 15.11 6.98
CA TYR A 216 -13.91 15.28 8.28
C TYR A 216 -15.10 14.35 8.39
N ARG A 217 -15.49 13.98 9.62
CA ARG A 217 -16.73 13.24 9.91
C ARG A 217 -17.92 13.84 9.16
N LYS A 218 -18.74 12.98 8.56
CA LYS A 218 -19.90 13.40 7.76
C LYS A 218 -21.18 12.82 8.32
N LYS A 219 -22.21 13.66 8.42
CA LYS A 219 -23.58 13.26 8.70
C LYS A 219 -24.31 12.91 7.40
N VAL A 220 -25.41 12.18 7.52
CA VAL A 220 -26.30 11.89 6.38
C VAL A 220 -26.78 13.19 5.70
N VAL A 221 -27.06 14.24 6.48
CA VAL A 221 -27.49 15.55 5.95
C VAL A 221 -26.42 16.26 5.10
N ASP A 222 -25.14 15.95 5.28
CA ASP A 222 -24.04 16.55 4.52
C ASP A 222 -24.05 16.09 3.04
N LEU A 223 -24.78 15.01 2.73
CA LEU A 223 -25.06 14.56 1.37
C LEU A 223 -26.24 15.31 0.72
N GLY A 224 -26.87 16.25 1.43
CA GLY A 224 -28.03 17.00 0.95
C GLY A 224 -29.36 16.25 1.09
N ILE A 225 -29.37 15.12 1.77
CA ILE A 225 -30.57 14.29 2.00
C ILE A 225 -31.12 14.61 3.38
N LYS A 226 -32.34 15.15 3.41
CA LYS A 226 -33.04 15.51 4.64
C LYS A 226 -34.19 14.55 4.91
N GLU A 227 -34.44 14.28 6.18
CA GLU A 227 -35.57 13.46 6.63
C GLU A 227 -35.52 12.05 6.05
N LEU A 228 -34.32 11.44 6.06
CA LEU A 228 -34.19 10.01 5.78
C LEU A 228 -34.67 9.24 7.01
N MET A 229 -35.69 8.42 6.83
CA MET A 229 -36.27 7.58 7.88
C MET A 229 -35.72 6.16 7.75
N LEU A 230 -35.03 5.67 8.77
CA LEU A 230 -34.49 4.31 8.80
C LEU A 230 -35.33 3.44 9.75
N PRO A 231 -35.71 2.22 9.32
CA PRO A 231 -36.50 1.33 10.16
C PRO A 231 -35.66 0.82 11.32
N VAL A 232 -36.24 0.76 12.51
CA VAL A 232 -35.60 0.24 13.74
C VAL A 232 -36.16 -1.12 14.14
N GLY A 233 -37.37 -1.44 13.66
CA GLY A 233 -38.10 -2.66 13.97
C GLY A 233 -39.61 -2.41 14.04
N MET A 234 -40.34 -3.28 14.72
CA MET A 234 -41.79 -3.10 14.95
C MET A 234 -42.05 -2.46 16.31
N LYS A 235 -43.00 -1.52 16.37
CA LYS A 235 -43.42 -0.89 17.62
C LYS A 235 -44.02 -1.94 18.57
N LEU A 236 -43.53 -1.96 19.81
CA LEU A 236 -44.12 -2.80 20.86
C LEU A 236 -45.58 -2.35 21.09
N PRO A 237 -46.55 -3.29 21.11
CA PRO A 237 -47.94 -2.94 21.39
C PRO A 237 -48.01 -2.30 22.78
N MET A 238 -48.62 -1.11 22.88
CA MET A 238 -48.87 -0.45 24.17
C MET A 238 -49.47 -1.45 25.14
N SER A 239 -48.85 -1.57 26.33
CA SER A 239 -49.32 -2.49 27.36
C SER A 239 -50.80 -2.21 27.69
N GLU A 240 -51.58 -3.27 27.91
CA GLU A 240 -53.01 -3.17 28.23
C GLU A 240 -53.30 -2.25 29.43
N LYS A 241 -52.33 -2.08 30.33
CA LYS A 241 -52.42 -1.19 31.50
C LYS A 241 -52.60 0.29 31.12
N VAL A 242 -52.01 0.75 30.00
CA VAL A 242 -52.18 2.12 29.49
C VAL A 242 -53.45 2.24 28.64
N LYS A 243 -53.78 1.19 27.88
CA LYS A 243 -55.04 1.15 27.11
C LYS A 243 -56.29 1.20 27.99
N ASN A 244 -56.24 0.59 29.18
CA ASN A 244 -57.36 0.60 30.13
C ASN A 244 -57.57 1.96 30.82
N THR A 245 -56.55 2.82 30.87
CA THR A 245 -56.70 4.17 31.46
C THR A 245 -57.37 5.16 30.50
N PHE A 246 -57.41 4.87 29.19
CA PHE A 246 -57.86 5.82 28.16
C PHE A 246 -59.03 5.35 27.30
N ARG A 247 -59.58 4.13 27.47
CA ARG A 247 -60.73 3.66 26.68
C ARG A 247 -62.07 3.89 27.38
N LEU A 248 -62.67 5.06 27.14
CA LEU A 248 -64.13 5.15 27.00
C LEU A 248 -64.53 4.49 25.67
N GLY A 249 -65.08 3.29 25.76
CA GLY A 249 -65.90 2.59 24.76
C GLY A 249 -65.52 2.71 23.27
N SER A 250 -64.79 1.72 22.73
CA SER A 250 -65.09 1.14 21.41
C SER A 250 -64.26 -0.10 21.15
N LYS A 251 -64.68 -0.85 20.12
CA LYS A 251 -64.41 -2.26 19.81
C LYS A 251 -62.95 -2.71 19.88
N LYS A 252 -62.82 -4.02 20.04
CA LYS A 252 -61.60 -4.84 20.04
C LYS A 252 -60.88 -4.72 18.68
N GLU A 253 -60.23 -3.60 18.42
CA GLU A 253 -59.20 -3.48 17.37
C GLU A 253 -57.97 -4.26 17.83
N GLU A 254 -57.62 -5.29 17.07
CA GLU A 254 -56.28 -5.89 17.11
C GLU A 254 -55.27 -4.75 16.93
N SER A 255 -54.31 -4.63 17.86
CA SER A 255 -53.24 -3.66 17.68
C SER A 255 -52.38 -4.08 16.50
N ALA A 256 -52.64 -3.47 15.33
CA ALA A 256 -51.74 -3.53 14.21
C ALA A 256 -50.35 -3.12 14.72
N LYS A 257 -49.36 -4.01 14.55
CA LYS A 257 -47.98 -3.68 14.86
C LYS A 257 -47.55 -2.66 13.82
N GLU A 258 -47.33 -1.42 14.25
CA GLU A 258 -46.84 -0.35 13.37
C GLU A 258 -45.32 -0.45 13.24
N PRO A 259 -44.75 -0.24 12.05
CA PRO A 259 -43.30 -0.14 11.89
C PRO A 259 -42.76 1.10 12.64
N HIS A 260 -41.61 0.95 13.30
CA HIS A 260 -40.92 2.02 14.01
C HIS A 260 -39.72 2.52 13.19
N PHE A 261 -39.61 3.84 13.04
CA PHE A 261 -38.57 4.50 12.27
C PHE A 261 -37.85 5.55 13.11
N THR A 262 -36.55 5.72 12.86
CA THR A 262 -35.74 6.82 13.39
C THR A 262 -35.29 7.76 12.28
N LYS A 263 -35.03 9.02 12.64
CA LYS A 263 -34.53 10.03 11.70
C LYS A 263 -33.02 9.91 11.60
N ALA A 264 -32.50 9.63 10.40
CA ALA A 264 -31.08 9.41 10.16
C ALA A 264 -30.25 10.71 10.07
N ASP A 265 -30.89 11.88 10.16
CA ASP A 265 -30.25 13.19 9.94
C ASP A 265 -29.03 13.44 10.85
N ASP A 266 -29.09 12.95 12.08
CA ASP A 266 -28.03 13.14 13.08
C ASP A 266 -27.01 11.99 13.14
N PHE A 267 -27.20 10.95 12.33
CA PHE A 267 -26.26 9.84 12.26
C PHE A 267 -25.03 10.23 11.46
N TYR A 268 -23.88 9.79 11.95
CA TYR A 268 -22.60 9.94 11.29
C TYR A 268 -22.28 8.67 10.49
N MET A 269 -21.65 8.83 9.33
CA MET A 269 -21.11 7.69 8.58
C MET A 269 -19.85 7.17 9.28
N SER A 270 -19.89 5.99 9.88
CA SER A 270 -18.75 5.42 10.60
C SER A 270 -17.77 4.71 9.65
N SER A 271 -18.31 3.93 8.72
CA SER A 271 -17.55 3.19 7.71
C SER A 271 -18.33 3.11 6.40
N VAL A 272 -17.62 3.18 5.28
CA VAL A 272 -18.16 2.95 3.94
C VAL A 272 -17.22 2.03 3.19
N VAL A 273 -17.74 0.91 2.68
CA VAL A 273 -16.97 -0.11 1.97
C VAL A 273 -17.60 -0.36 0.60
N LEU A 274 -16.82 -0.24 -0.46
CA LEU A 274 -17.22 -0.54 -1.83
C LEU A 274 -16.37 -1.71 -2.35
N ARG A 275 -17.00 -2.86 -2.59
CA ARG A 275 -16.33 -4.10 -3.06
C ARG A 275 -16.69 -4.43 -4.49
N ASP A 276 -15.66 -4.58 -5.33
CA ASP A 276 -15.71 -5.20 -6.67
C ASP A 276 -16.82 -4.70 -7.61
N ASP A 277 -17.27 -3.46 -7.45
CA ASP A 277 -18.41 -2.89 -8.19
C ASP A 277 -19.73 -3.63 -8.05
N LYS A 278 -19.86 -4.43 -6.98
CA LYS A 278 -21.06 -5.23 -6.73
C LYS A 278 -21.80 -4.72 -5.52
N THR A 279 -21.08 -4.44 -4.44
CA THR A 279 -21.71 -4.14 -3.16
C THR A 279 -21.14 -2.88 -2.53
N LEU A 280 -22.04 -1.98 -2.12
CA LEU A 280 -21.73 -0.83 -1.29
C LEU A 280 -22.31 -1.07 0.11
N GLU A 281 -21.46 -1.12 1.12
CA GLU A 281 -21.84 -1.20 2.53
C GLU A 281 -21.62 0.17 3.19
N VAL A 282 -22.64 0.65 3.89
CA VAL A 282 -22.61 1.92 4.62
C VAL A 282 -23.01 1.66 6.06
N GLN A 283 -22.12 2.02 6.98
CA GLN A 283 -22.36 1.95 8.41
C GLN A 283 -22.63 3.36 8.97
N LEU A 284 -23.71 3.49 9.72
CA LEU A 284 -24.15 4.74 10.35
C LEU A 284 -24.23 4.55 11.86
N ALA A 285 -23.66 5.49 12.61
CA ALA A 285 -23.65 5.44 14.08
C ALA A 285 -24.18 6.76 14.69
N SER A 286 -24.90 6.65 15.81
CA SER A 286 -25.46 7.79 16.54
C SER A 286 -24.40 8.60 17.31
N ASP A 287 -23.33 7.94 17.78
CA ASP A 287 -22.16 8.57 18.40
C ASP A 287 -20.87 7.88 17.95
N ILE A 288 -19.83 8.67 17.65
CA ILE A 288 -18.53 8.19 17.17
C ILE A 288 -17.39 8.79 18.03
N SER A 289 -17.60 8.87 19.34
CA SER A 289 -16.49 9.10 20.26
C SER A 289 -15.51 7.92 20.22
N ALA A 290 -14.21 8.20 20.40
CA ALA A 290 -13.11 7.26 20.17
C ALA A 290 -13.21 5.93 20.96
N GLY A 291 -14.02 5.89 22.04
CA GLY A 291 -14.33 4.67 22.79
C GLY A 291 -15.53 3.87 22.27
N HIS A 292 -16.52 4.51 21.64
CA HIS A 292 -17.76 3.86 21.20
C HIS A 292 -17.67 3.26 19.78
N ALA A 293 -16.81 3.80 18.92
CA ALA A 293 -16.60 3.29 17.56
C ALA A 293 -15.91 1.91 17.50
N ARG A 294 -15.07 1.57 18.51
CA ARG A 294 -14.38 0.27 18.61
C ARG A 294 -15.23 -0.83 19.24
N GLU A 295 -16.16 -0.46 20.12
CA GLU A 295 -16.98 -1.40 20.90
C GLU A 295 -18.41 -1.54 20.34
N GLY A 296 -18.73 -0.85 19.25
CA GLY A 296 -20.07 -0.87 18.64
C GLY A 296 -21.16 -0.39 19.60
N LYS A 297 -20.83 0.50 20.54
CA LYS A 297 -21.75 1.03 21.56
C LYS A 297 -22.65 2.11 20.95
N GLY A 298 -23.96 2.01 21.19
CA GLY A 298 -24.96 2.95 20.65
C GLY A 298 -25.84 2.35 19.56
N GLU A 299 -26.55 3.21 18.83
CA GLU A 299 -27.40 2.83 17.70
C GLU A 299 -26.54 2.74 16.43
N LEU A 300 -26.48 1.56 15.81
CA LEU A 300 -25.72 1.29 14.59
C LEU A 300 -26.65 0.74 13.50
N PHE A 301 -26.57 1.33 12.32
CA PHE A 301 -27.17 0.80 11.09
C PHE A 301 -26.08 0.32 10.15
N THR A 302 -26.27 -0.87 9.57
CA THR A 302 -25.48 -1.34 8.44
C THR A 302 -26.40 -1.52 7.25
N ILE A 303 -26.16 -0.76 6.19
CA ILE A 303 -26.97 -0.75 4.97
C ILE A 303 -26.12 -1.27 3.83
N THR A 304 -26.53 -2.35 3.18
CA THR A 304 -25.84 -2.90 2.02
C THR A 304 -26.68 -2.71 0.76
N PHE A 305 -26.09 -2.13 -0.27
CA PHE A 305 -26.67 -1.90 -1.58
C PHE A 305 -26.00 -2.80 -2.61
N ASP A 306 -26.82 -3.44 -3.45
CA ASP A 306 -26.35 -4.04 -4.70
C ASP A 306 -26.23 -2.93 -5.75
N MET A 307 -25.06 -2.77 -6.37
CA MET A 307 -24.83 -1.72 -7.36
C MET A 307 -25.73 -1.85 -8.59
N VAL A 308 -26.16 -3.06 -8.96
CA VAL A 308 -27.10 -3.28 -10.07
C VAL A 308 -28.46 -2.62 -9.81
N SER A 309 -28.78 -2.39 -8.53
CA SER A 309 -30.04 -1.77 -8.10
C SER A 309 -29.97 -0.24 -7.95
N LEU A 310 -28.77 0.34 -7.97
CA LEU A 310 -28.58 1.79 -7.87
C LEU A 310 -28.61 2.41 -9.29
N PRO A 311 -29.30 3.55 -9.50
CA PRO A 311 -29.29 4.22 -10.79
C PRO A 311 -27.87 4.64 -11.17
N ASP A 312 -27.49 4.38 -12.42
CA ASP A 312 -26.20 4.78 -12.98
C ASP A 312 -26.01 6.29 -12.85
N SER A 313 -25.14 6.72 -11.93
CA SER A 313 -24.67 8.11 -11.86
C SER A 313 -23.57 8.42 -12.90
N SER A 314 -23.26 7.46 -13.80
CA SER A 314 -22.13 7.51 -14.74
C SER A 314 -22.24 8.54 -15.88
N ALA A 315 -23.21 9.45 -15.85
CA ALA A 315 -23.38 10.50 -16.86
C ALA A 315 -22.30 11.61 -16.87
N HIS A 316 -21.14 11.42 -16.21
CA HIS A 316 -20.06 12.42 -16.17
C HIS A 316 -18.71 11.88 -16.69
N SER A 317 -18.72 11.15 -17.82
CA SER A 317 -17.49 10.94 -18.60
C SER A 317 -17.78 10.92 -20.10
N GLY A 318 -17.71 12.12 -20.71
CA GLY A 318 -17.26 12.33 -22.09
C GLY A 318 -18.03 11.68 -23.24
N ASN A 319 -19.16 12.27 -23.64
CA ASN A 319 -19.36 12.73 -25.03
C ASN A 319 -20.67 13.52 -25.16
N ASN A 320 -20.57 14.76 -25.63
CA ASN A 320 -21.72 15.55 -26.05
C ASN A 320 -22.34 14.90 -27.29
N ASN A 321 -23.47 14.24 -27.10
CA ASN A 321 -24.69 14.36 -27.92
C ASN A 321 -25.68 13.25 -27.50
N ILE A 322 -26.97 13.59 -27.59
CA ILE A 322 -28.16 12.71 -27.56
C ILE A 322 -28.93 12.68 -26.23
N SER A 323 -29.94 13.56 -26.20
CA SER A 323 -31.33 13.32 -25.78
C SER A 323 -31.67 13.18 -24.30
N LEU A 324 -32.32 14.23 -23.76
CA LEU A 324 -33.29 14.13 -22.68
C LEU A 324 -34.34 13.04 -23.02
N PRO A 325 -34.63 12.07 -22.13
CA PRO A 325 -35.82 11.27 -22.28
C PRO A 325 -37.02 12.13 -21.87
N SER A 326 -37.75 12.60 -22.89
CA SER A 326 -39.10 13.11 -22.76
C SER A 326 -40.00 12.07 -22.09
N SER A 327 -40.91 12.56 -21.26
CA SER A 327 -42.05 11.86 -20.70
C SER A 327 -42.79 11.00 -21.75
N SER A 328 -42.60 9.68 -21.70
CA SER A 328 -43.59 8.74 -22.24
C SER A 328 -43.47 7.40 -21.52
N THR A 329 -44.54 7.06 -20.83
CA THR A 329 -45.01 5.71 -20.47
C THR A 329 -44.35 4.58 -21.26
N ASN A 330 -43.53 3.77 -20.58
CA ASN A 330 -43.60 2.32 -20.60
C ASN A 330 -42.74 1.76 -19.45
N SER A 331 -43.35 0.86 -18.67
CA SER A 331 -42.76 0.21 -17.52
C SER A 331 -41.53 -0.61 -17.92
N ALA A 332 -40.34 -0.05 -17.77
CA ALA A 332 -39.14 -0.85 -17.58
C ALA A 332 -39.20 -1.41 -16.16
N THR A 333 -39.53 -2.69 -16.05
CA THR A 333 -39.35 -3.47 -14.82
C THR A 333 -37.87 -3.51 -14.48
N PHE A 334 -37.44 -2.59 -13.61
CA PHE A 334 -36.20 -2.71 -12.86
C PHE A 334 -36.27 -4.02 -12.06
N SER A 335 -35.33 -4.95 -12.26
CA SER A 335 -35.14 -6.04 -11.30
C SER A 335 -34.53 -5.42 -10.05
N THR A 336 -35.40 -4.98 -9.12
CA THR A 336 -34.98 -4.31 -7.89
C THR A 336 -34.40 -5.33 -6.93
N THR A 337 -33.09 -5.58 -6.99
CA THR A 337 -32.40 -6.13 -5.83
C THR A 337 -32.57 -5.12 -4.69
N ARG A 338 -33.13 -5.56 -3.56
CA ARG A 338 -33.46 -4.67 -2.44
C ARG A 338 -32.20 -4.43 -1.60
N PRO A 339 -31.99 -3.21 -1.07
CA PRO A 339 -30.94 -3.02 -0.08
C PRO A 339 -31.26 -3.83 1.18
N THR A 340 -30.25 -4.25 1.92
CA THR A 340 -30.41 -4.94 3.21
C THR A 340 -30.10 -3.97 4.34
N ILE A 341 -30.94 -3.91 5.37
CA ILE A 341 -30.75 -3.01 6.51
C ILE A 341 -30.68 -3.84 7.79
N HIS A 342 -29.54 -3.74 8.47
CA HIS A 342 -29.33 -4.28 9.80
C HIS A 342 -29.29 -3.16 10.83
N TYR A 343 -29.99 -3.36 11.94
CA TYR A 343 -29.97 -2.44 13.08
C TYR A 343 -29.51 -3.19 14.33
N THR A 344 -28.61 -2.56 15.08
CA THR A 344 -28.17 -3.04 16.39
C THR A 344 -28.16 -1.88 17.37
N ASP A 345 -28.75 -2.09 18.55
CA ASP A 345 -28.73 -1.15 19.66
C ASP A 345 -27.95 -1.77 20.82
N ASN A 346 -26.74 -1.27 21.05
CA ASN A 346 -25.85 -1.74 22.10
C ASN A 346 -25.70 -0.70 23.23
N ARG A 347 -26.76 0.05 23.53
CA ARG A 347 -26.78 0.92 24.72
C ARG A 347 -26.82 0.06 25.98
N ASP A 348 -25.91 0.32 26.92
CA ASP A 348 -25.94 -0.25 28.28
C ASP A 348 -27.24 0.21 28.96
N ARG A 349 -28.29 -0.62 28.93
CA ARG A 349 -29.48 -0.39 29.77
C ARG A 349 -29.08 -0.70 31.21
N GLY A 350 -28.96 0.34 32.02
CA GLY A 350 -28.54 0.25 33.42
C GLY A 350 -29.43 -0.65 34.27
N GLU A 351 -28.75 -1.31 35.23
CA GLU A 351 -29.20 -2.00 36.44
C GLU A 351 -30.39 -2.98 36.28
N GLU A 352 -30.07 -4.27 36.42
CA GLU A 352 -30.97 -5.44 36.37
C GLU A 352 -31.28 -6.03 34.98
N GLY A 353 -30.37 -6.89 34.51
CA GLY A 353 -30.75 -8.08 33.73
C GLY A 353 -30.52 -8.01 32.22
N GLN A 354 -29.45 -8.67 31.78
CA GLN A 354 -29.17 -9.15 30.42
C GLN A 354 -29.10 -8.08 29.32
N ALA A 355 -27.87 -7.76 28.91
CA ALA A 355 -27.56 -7.15 27.62
C ALA A 355 -28.08 -8.08 26.49
N THR A 356 -29.32 -7.88 26.09
CA THR A 356 -29.87 -8.45 24.87
C THR A 356 -29.54 -7.47 23.76
N ALA A 357 -28.35 -7.60 23.17
CA ALA A 357 -28.05 -6.95 21.90
C ALA A 357 -29.16 -7.36 20.93
N MET A 358 -30.04 -6.41 20.59
CA MET A 358 -31.15 -6.68 19.69
C MET A 358 -30.58 -6.71 18.28
N VAL A 359 -30.19 -7.90 17.83
CA VAL A 359 -29.67 -8.12 16.46
C VAL A 359 -30.86 -8.50 15.57
N GLU A 360 -31.52 -7.51 14.99
CA GLU A 360 -32.53 -7.79 13.97
C GLU A 360 -31.85 -8.01 12.61
N THR A 361 -32.16 -9.14 11.97
CA THR A 361 -31.60 -9.53 10.68
C THR A 361 -32.52 -9.08 9.55
N ASP A 362 -32.02 -8.15 8.73
CA ASP A 362 -32.64 -7.57 7.53
C ASP A 362 -34.09 -7.08 7.69
N LEU A 363 -34.22 -5.83 8.15
CA LEU A 363 -35.50 -5.18 8.46
C LEU A 363 -36.41 -5.03 7.24
N LEU A 364 -35.85 -5.00 6.03
CA LEU A 364 -36.62 -4.88 4.78
C LEU A 364 -37.25 -6.20 4.32
N ARG A 365 -37.01 -7.33 5.03
CA ARG A 365 -37.78 -8.57 4.84
C ARG A 365 -39.16 -8.51 5.48
N ILE A 366 -39.38 -7.59 6.41
CA ILE A 366 -40.67 -7.40 7.07
C ILE A 366 -41.54 -6.56 6.12
N LYS A 367 -42.64 -7.15 5.61
CA LYS A 367 -43.48 -6.52 4.57
C LYS A 367 -44.06 -5.18 5.00
N GLU A 368 -44.44 -5.04 6.27
CA GLU A 368 -45.00 -3.82 6.84
C GLU A 368 -43.97 -2.69 6.89
N ILE A 369 -42.71 -3.02 7.18
CA ILE A 369 -41.59 -2.07 7.18
C ILE A 369 -41.25 -1.68 5.75
N GLU A 370 -41.17 -2.65 4.84
CA GLU A 370 -40.87 -2.40 3.42
C GLU A 370 -41.87 -1.41 2.80
N GLN A 371 -43.17 -1.63 3.01
CA GLN A 371 -44.22 -0.76 2.46
C GLN A 371 -44.19 0.66 3.02
N ALA A 372 -43.74 0.82 4.26
CA ALA A 372 -43.65 2.12 4.92
C ALA A 372 -42.31 2.83 4.69
N THR A 373 -41.29 2.13 4.17
CA THR A 373 -39.95 2.70 3.94
C THR A 373 -39.90 3.46 2.62
N ASP A 374 -39.34 4.67 2.64
CA ASP A 374 -39.07 5.44 1.42
C ASP A 374 -37.81 4.89 0.71
N LEU A 375 -38.03 3.83 -0.09
CA LEU A 375 -36.97 3.19 -0.87
C LEU A 375 -36.31 4.15 -1.87
N ARG A 376 -37.01 5.20 -2.33
CA ARG A 376 -36.43 6.18 -3.27
C ARG A 376 -35.40 7.05 -2.56
N LYS A 377 -35.72 7.60 -1.38
CA LYS A 377 -34.74 8.35 -0.58
C LYS A 377 -33.55 7.49 -0.18
N LEU A 378 -33.78 6.22 0.16
CA LEU A 378 -32.71 5.28 0.49
C LEU A 378 -31.80 5.00 -0.72
N THR A 379 -32.38 4.87 -1.92
CA THR A 379 -31.63 4.71 -3.18
C THR A 379 -30.82 5.96 -3.52
N THR A 380 -31.40 7.16 -3.35
CA THR A 380 -30.68 8.44 -3.51
C THR A 380 -29.50 8.54 -2.55
N PHE A 381 -29.67 8.08 -1.31
CA PHE A 381 -28.58 8.01 -0.33
C PHE A 381 -27.45 7.07 -0.78
N GLY A 382 -27.77 5.84 -1.17
CA GLY A 382 -26.78 4.91 -1.72
C GLY A 382 -26.04 5.48 -2.94
N THR A 383 -26.78 6.12 -3.86
CA THR A 383 -26.21 6.75 -5.07
C THR A 383 -25.27 7.92 -4.75
N ALA A 384 -25.64 8.76 -3.77
CA ALA A 384 -24.83 9.89 -3.34
C ALA A 384 -23.50 9.42 -2.70
N VAL A 385 -23.56 8.41 -1.82
CA VAL A 385 -22.36 7.81 -1.21
C VAL A 385 -21.49 7.14 -2.26
N LEU A 386 -22.09 6.35 -3.16
CA LEU A 386 -21.39 5.69 -4.26
C LEU A 386 -20.61 6.68 -5.11
N THR A 387 -21.24 7.80 -5.48
CA THR A 387 -20.59 8.85 -6.28
C THR A 387 -19.35 9.41 -5.59
N LYS A 388 -19.37 9.58 -4.26
CA LYS A 388 -18.21 10.04 -3.48
C LYS A 388 -17.10 8.99 -3.39
N MET A 389 -17.44 7.70 -3.37
CA MET A 389 -16.47 6.61 -3.40
C MET A 389 -15.86 6.42 -4.79
N GLN A 390 -16.64 6.55 -5.87
CA GLN A 390 -16.17 6.38 -7.25
C GLN A 390 -15.13 7.43 -7.66
N ILE A 391 -15.21 8.66 -7.13
CA ILE A 391 -14.18 9.69 -7.37
C ILE A 391 -12.78 9.19 -6.96
N LEU A 392 -12.68 8.38 -5.91
CA LEU A 392 -11.41 7.82 -5.41
C LEU A 392 -10.79 6.79 -6.35
N ARG A 393 -11.50 6.38 -7.40
CA ARG A 393 -11.00 5.49 -8.45
C ARG A 393 -10.34 6.22 -9.59
N ASP A 394 -10.52 7.54 -9.70
CA ASP A 394 -9.88 8.30 -10.77
C ASP A 394 -8.34 8.11 -10.65
N PRO A 395 -7.67 7.57 -11.68
CA PRO A 395 -6.23 7.36 -11.66
C PRO A 395 -5.46 8.64 -11.40
N LYS A 396 -6.00 9.81 -11.80
CA LYS A 396 -5.38 11.11 -11.52
C LYS A 396 -5.41 11.44 -10.03
N ILE A 397 -6.53 11.17 -9.36
CA ILE A 397 -6.68 11.39 -7.92
C ILE A 397 -5.80 10.39 -7.17
N LEU A 398 -5.79 9.12 -7.59
CA LEU A 398 -4.93 8.09 -7.01
C LEU A 398 -3.44 8.43 -7.15
N ALA A 399 -3.01 8.90 -8.32
CA ALA A 399 -1.62 9.32 -8.57
C ALA A 399 -1.20 10.56 -7.75
N LEU A 400 -2.12 11.51 -7.55
CA LEU A 400 -1.83 12.78 -6.87
C LEU A 400 -1.96 12.68 -5.35
N LYS A 401 -2.89 11.87 -4.84
CA LYS A 401 -3.30 11.86 -3.42
C LYS A 401 -3.11 10.50 -2.73
N GLY A 402 -2.98 9.41 -3.50
CA GLY A 402 -2.71 8.08 -2.98
C GLY A 402 -1.23 7.86 -2.70
N LYS A 403 -0.91 7.28 -1.55
CA LYS A 403 0.44 6.81 -1.21
C LYS A 403 0.41 5.28 -1.08
N LEU A 404 1.29 4.60 -1.80
CA LEU A 404 1.39 3.14 -1.78
C LEU A 404 1.96 2.66 -0.45
N LYS A 405 1.11 2.13 0.43
CA LYS A 405 1.51 1.72 1.79
C LYS A 405 2.06 0.31 1.87
N LEU A 406 1.45 -0.57 1.09
CA LEU A 406 1.77 -1.98 1.09
C LEU A 406 1.75 -2.48 -0.35
N LEU A 407 2.74 -3.30 -0.68
CA LEU A 407 2.75 -4.15 -1.86
C LEU A 407 3.19 -5.52 -1.39
N ALA A 408 2.34 -6.52 -1.58
CA ALA A 408 2.60 -7.91 -1.23
C ALA A 408 2.55 -8.80 -2.47
N VAL A 409 3.44 -9.77 -2.51
CA VAL A 409 3.65 -10.72 -3.61
C VAL A 409 3.79 -12.10 -2.98
N GLU A 410 2.92 -13.05 -3.32
CA GLU A 410 2.87 -14.37 -2.64
C GLU A 410 2.82 -14.25 -1.11
N GLU A 411 1.98 -13.34 -0.60
CA GLU A 411 1.81 -13.06 0.84
C GLU A 411 3.04 -12.45 1.55
N LYS A 412 4.15 -12.23 0.83
CA LYS A 412 5.33 -11.54 1.35
C LYS A 412 5.30 -10.06 1.00
N GLU A 413 5.65 -9.21 1.95
CA GLU A 413 5.63 -7.75 1.78
C GLU A 413 6.86 -7.29 0.98
N ALA A 414 6.65 -6.91 -0.29
CA ALA A 414 7.66 -6.26 -1.12
C ALA A 414 7.93 -4.81 -0.69
N ILE A 415 6.90 -4.12 -0.20
CA ILE A 415 6.96 -2.77 0.34
C ILE A 415 6.13 -2.72 1.62
N ALA A 416 6.75 -2.28 2.70
CA ALA A 416 6.08 -2.00 3.97
C ALA A 416 6.49 -0.61 4.47
N MET A 417 5.53 0.33 4.52
CA MET A 417 5.74 1.65 5.11
C MET A 417 5.35 1.66 6.59
N SER A 418 6.32 1.45 7.48
CA SER A 418 6.10 1.62 8.92
C SER A 418 6.08 3.10 9.30
N ARG A 419 4.92 3.64 9.67
CA ARG A 419 4.86 4.85 10.53
C ARG A 419 5.25 4.44 11.95
N ARG A 420 6.55 4.28 12.21
CA ARG A 420 7.01 4.18 13.60
C ARG A 420 7.02 5.61 14.14
N ASN A 421 5.90 6.01 14.77
CA ASN A 421 5.89 7.18 15.63
C ASN A 421 6.89 6.88 16.76
N VAL A 422 7.98 7.63 16.83
CA VAL A 422 8.88 7.61 17.99
C VAL A 422 8.14 8.33 19.11
N SER A 423 7.38 7.56 19.91
CA SER A 423 6.88 8.02 21.20
C SER A 423 6.73 6.84 22.16
N GLY A 424 7.64 6.78 23.14
CA GLY A 424 7.44 6.14 24.44
C GLY A 424 7.68 4.63 24.49
N GLY A 425 8.86 4.25 24.96
CA GLY A 425 9.21 2.85 25.22
C GLY A 425 8.72 2.31 26.57
N ALA A 426 8.85 1.00 26.74
CA ALA A 426 9.25 0.38 28.00
C ALA A 426 9.64 -1.09 27.76
N ALA A 427 10.70 -1.50 28.45
CA ALA A 427 11.12 -2.85 28.77
C ALA A 427 11.88 -3.68 27.71
N ALA A 428 13.16 -3.34 27.48
CA ALA A 428 14.27 -4.15 27.99
C ALA A 428 15.62 -3.45 27.71
N GLU A 429 16.27 -2.98 28.76
CA GLU A 429 17.69 -2.56 28.81
C GLU A 429 18.39 -3.46 29.86
N PRO A 430 19.75 -3.47 30.02
CA PRO A 430 20.83 -3.01 29.14
C PRO A 430 22.07 -3.96 29.12
N THR A 431 23.08 -3.67 28.30
CA THR A 431 24.55 -3.72 28.55
C THR A 431 25.27 -3.49 27.22
N GLY A 432 26.05 -2.45 26.94
CA GLY A 432 26.56 -1.32 27.71
C GLY A 432 27.37 -0.37 26.81
N SER A 433 27.69 0.80 27.38
CA SER A 433 28.61 1.87 26.95
C SER A 433 28.25 2.74 25.73
N GLY A 434 27.47 3.80 26.00
CA GLY A 434 28.03 5.16 26.04
C GLY A 434 28.39 5.84 24.72
N PHE A 435 27.42 6.51 24.11
CA PHE A 435 27.66 7.77 23.38
C PHE A 435 26.40 8.64 23.43
N THR A 436 26.52 9.84 23.98
CA THR A 436 25.46 10.85 24.04
C THR A 436 25.26 11.45 22.64
N ALA A 437 24.20 11.06 21.94
CA ALA A 437 23.78 11.71 20.71
C ALA A 437 22.93 12.94 21.06
N THR A 438 23.53 14.12 20.92
CA THR A 438 22.86 15.41 20.92
C THR A 438 21.77 15.42 19.84
N ALA A 439 20.60 15.94 20.21
CA ALA A 439 19.43 16.06 19.35
C ALA A 439 19.75 16.84 18.05
N ALA A 440 19.97 16.11 16.97
CA ALA A 440 19.80 16.62 15.62
C ALA A 440 18.46 16.07 15.10
N THR A 441 17.55 17.01 14.81
CA THR A 441 16.26 16.83 14.16
C THR A 441 16.46 16.24 12.75
N ALA A 442 16.78 14.95 12.68
CA ALA A 442 16.60 14.18 11.47
C ALA A 442 15.09 13.93 11.34
N ILE A 443 14.45 14.64 10.42
CA ILE A 443 13.19 14.20 9.84
C ILE A 443 13.52 12.89 9.10
N MET A 444 13.61 11.79 9.85
CA MET A 444 13.72 10.46 9.25
C MET A 444 12.38 10.24 8.57
N SER A 445 12.40 10.37 7.24
CA SER A 445 11.35 9.82 6.39
C SER A 445 11.09 8.39 6.84
N PRO A 446 9.82 7.92 6.84
CA PRO A 446 9.49 6.56 7.27
C PRO A 446 10.45 5.60 6.57
N LEU A 447 11.20 4.81 7.34
CA LEU A 447 12.18 3.87 6.80
C LEU A 447 11.40 2.95 5.86
N VAL A 448 11.57 3.11 4.56
CA VAL A 448 10.83 2.28 3.60
C VAL A 448 11.62 1.01 3.41
N PHE A 449 11.08 -0.09 3.93
CA PHE A 449 11.61 -1.40 3.65
C PHE A 449 11.16 -1.80 2.24
N ILE A 450 12.14 -2.03 1.36
CA ILE A 450 11.90 -2.52 0.00
C ILE A 450 12.68 -3.81 -0.17
N GLU A 451 11.95 -4.86 -0.54
CA GLU A 451 12.53 -6.10 -1.00
C GLU A 451 12.52 -6.12 -2.53
N PHE A 452 13.60 -5.64 -3.15
CA PHE A 452 13.74 -5.59 -4.62
C PHE A 452 13.51 -6.94 -5.29
N ARG A 453 13.84 -8.04 -4.61
CA ARG A 453 13.54 -9.39 -5.09
C ARG A 453 12.06 -9.58 -5.37
N LEU A 454 11.18 -9.24 -4.42
CA LEU A 454 9.74 -9.35 -4.60
C LEU A 454 9.21 -8.36 -5.66
N LEU A 455 9.84 -7.19 -5.82
CA LEU A 455 9.54 -6.28 -6.93
C LEU A 455 9.88 -6.91 -8.29
N PHE A 456 11.02 -7.59 -8.41
CA PHE A 456 11.38 -8.29 -9.64
C PHE A 456 10.46 -9.47 -9.90
N ASP A 457 10.09 -10.24 -8.87
CA ASP A 457 9.15 -11.35 -9.02
C ASP A 457 7.78 -10.85 -9.54
N LEU A 458 7.29 -9.71 -9.03
CA LEU A 458 6.11 -9.02 -9.55
C LEU A 458 6.27 -8.61 -11.02
N LEU A 459 7.38 -7.94 -11.37
CA LEU A 459 7.65 -7.49 -12.74
C LEU A 459 7.71 -8.68 -13.70
N GLU A 460 8.33 -9.79 -13.30
CA GLU A 460 8.36 -11.01 -14.10
C GLU A 460 6.97 -11.63 -14.29
N ALA A 461 6.15 -11.70 -13.25
CA ALA A 461 4.78 -12.18 -13.39
C ALA A 461 3.95 -11.29 -14.33
N LEU A 462 4.07 -9.97 -14.20
CA LEU A 462 3.43 -9.03 -15.11
C LEU A 462 3.95 -9.20 -16.54
N ALA A 463 5.26 -9.43 -16.74
CA ALA A 463 5.82 -9.71 -18.06
C ALA A 463 5.18 -10.94 -18.72
N ARG A 464 4.93 -12.02 -17.95
CA ARG A 464 4.24 -13.22 -18.45
C ARG A 464 2.83 -12.91 -18.93
N SER A 465 2.13 -12.00 -18.25
CA SER A 465 0.77 -11.60 -18.65
C SER A 465 0.73 -10.85 -19.99
N PHE A 466 1.84 -10.20 -20.39
CA PHE A 466 1.97 -9.57 -21.71
C PHE A 466 2.31 -10.55 -22.84
N GLY A 467 2.95 -11.68 -22.53
CA GLY A 467 3.43 -12.66 -23.50
C GLY A 467 2.39 -13.10 -24.54
N PRO A 468 1.17 -13.53 -24.15
CA PRO A 468 0.13 -13.95 -25.11
C PRO A 468 -0.29 -12.84 -26.08
N ALA A 469 -0.34 -11.59 -25.61
CA ALA A 469 -0.69 -10.45 -26.47
C ALA A 469 0.43 -10.14 -27.46
N ILE A 470 1.70 -10.22 -27.02
CA ILE A 470 2.87 -10.03 -27.86
C ILE A 470 2.98 -11.14 -28.91
N GLY A 471 2.76 -12.40 -28.54
CA GLY A 471 2.75 -13.53 -29.47
C GLY A 471 1.72 -13.34 -30.59
N LYS A 472 0.48 -13.00 -30.25
CA LYS A 472 -0.57 -12.71 -31.24
C LYS A 472 -0.24 -11.51 -32.13
N LEU A 473 0.44 -10.49 -31.60
CA LEU A 473 0.88 -9.35 -32.40
C LEU A 473 1.96 -9.77 -33.38
N ARG A 474 2.96 -10.56 -32.96
CA ARG A 474 4.03 -11.10 -33.82
C ARG A 474 3.50 -11.93 -34.98
N GLU A 475 2.49 -12.78 -34.74
CA GLU A 475 1.88 -13.57 -35.80
C GLU A 475 1.17 -12.72 -36.86
N LYS A 476 0.66 -11.55 -36.47
CA LYS A 476 -0.10 -10.65 -37.35
C LYS A 476 0.76 -9.57 -37.99
N THR A 477 1.99 -9.37 -37.53
CA THR A 477 2.88 -8.37 -38.10
C THR A 477 3.54 -8.85 -39.39
N PRO A 478 3.56 -8.03 -40.45
CA PRO A 478 4.26 -8.38 -41.69
C PRO A 478 5.79 -8.26 -41.59
N VAL A 479 6.30 -7.54 -40.58
CA VAL A 479 7.74 -7.25 -40.41
C VAL A 479 8.28 -8.02 -39.22
N LYS A 480 9.29 -8.86 -39.47
CA LYS A 480 10.01 -9.58 -38.41
C LYS A 480 10.69 -8.57 -37.47
N GLU A 481 10.67 -8.84 -36.17
CA GLU A 481 11.20 -7.95 -35.11
C GLU A 481 10.44 -6.64 -34.87
N GLU A 482 9.26 -6.45 -35.48
CA GLU A 482 8.38 -5.32 -35.18
C GLU A 482 7.01 -5.78 -34.67
N LEU A 483 6.45 -5.02 -33.73
CA LEU A 483 5.05 -5.12 -33.31
C LEU A 483 4.29 -3.93 -33.92
N ILE A 484 3.35 -4.20 -34.81
CA ILE A 484 2.54 -3.21 -35.52
C ILE A 484 1.09 -3.42 -35.12
N LEU A 485 0.50 -2.40 -34.52
CA LEU A 485 -0.93 -2.33 -34.24
C LEU A 485 -1.58 -1.40 -35.26
N ARG A 486 -2.59 -1.90 -35.97
CA ARG A 486 -3.39 -1.13 -36.93
C ARG A 486 -4.76 -0.84 -36.32
N GLN A 487 -5.14 0.43 -36.27
CA GLN A 487 -6.46 0.88 -35.86
C GLN A 487 -7.17 1.49 -37.07
N GLU A 488 -8.32 0.93 -37.43
CA GLU A 488 -9.22 1.56 -38.39
C GLU A 488 -10.08 2.60 -37.66
N LEU A 489 -10.07 3.83 -38.17
CA LEU A 489 -10.88 4.94 -37.68
C LEU A 489 -12.09 5.11 -38.60
N GLU A 490 -13.12 5.81 -38.10
CA GLU A 490 -14.27 6.17 -38.91
C GLU A 490 -13.84 6.93 -40.17
N GLY A 491 -14.49 6.62 -41.31
CA GLY A 491 -14.15 7.21 -42.61
C GLY A 491 -12.99 6.55 -43.37
N GLY A 492 -12.55 5.36 -42.95
CA GLY A 492 -11.54 4.57 -43.68
C GLY A 492 -10.09 5.04 -43.47
N GLN A 493 -9.86 5.96 -42.54
CA GLN A 493 -8.51 6.33 -42.12
C GLN A 493 -7.89 5.22 -41.27
N ARG A 494 -6.60 4.95 -41.47
CA ARG A 494 -5.86 3.94 -40.71
C ARG A 494 -4.75 4.59 -39.92
N LYS A 495 -4.68 4.29 -38.62
CA LYS A 495 -3.59 4.68 -37.75
C LYS A 495 -2.75 3.46 -37.41
N GLU A 496 -1.46 3.52 -37.71
CA GLU A 496 -0.51 2.44 -37.42
C GLU A 496 0.41 2.85 -36.27
N PHE A 497 0.65 1.92 -35.36
CA PHE A 497 1.59 2.07 -34.27
C PHE A 497 2.63 0.95 -34.37
N ALA A 498 3.88 1.29 -34.66
CA ALA A 498 4.97 0.33 -34.76
C ALA A 498 5.94 0.47 -33.57
N VAL A 499 6.46 -0.66 -33.10
CA VAL A 499 7.49 -0.74 -32.06
C VAL A 499 8.49 -1.83 -32.44
N ARG A 500 9.78 -1.49 -32.46
CA ARG A 500 10.84 -2.45 -32.67
C ARG A 500 11.12 -3.21 -31.38
N LEU A 501 11.22 -4.53 -31.49
CA LEU A 501 11.49 -5.40 -30.35
C LEU A 501 12.92 -5.21 -29.84
N ALA A 502 13.88 -4.98 -30.73
CA ALA A 502 15.27 -4.67 -30.38
C ALA A 502 15.38 -3.46 -29.44
N ASP A 503 14.67 -2.36 -29.73
CA ASP A 503 14.69 -1.14 -28.90
C ASP A 503 14.16 -1.38 -27.48
N LEU A 504 13.21 -2.30 -27.33
CA LEU A 504 12.69 -2.68 -26.01
C LEU A 504 13.63 -3.63 -25.28
N ARG A 505 14.25 -4.58 -25.99
CA ARG A 505 15.23 -5.50 -25.41
C ARG A 505 16.47 -4.77 -24.92
N LEU A 506 16.98 -3.81 -25.69
CA LEU A 506 18.15 -2.99 -25.31
C LEU A 506 17.98 -2.27 -23.97
N GLN A 507 16.75 -1.90 -23.59
CA GLN A 507 16.47 -1.27 -22.29
C GLN A 507 16.54 -2.25 -21.10
N LEU A 508 16.54 -3.56 -21.34
CA LEU A 508 16.48 -4.61 -20.32
C LEU A 508 17.70 -5.53 -20.34
N GLU A 509 18.46 -5.60 -21.43
CA GLU A 509 19.50 -6.63 -21.62
C GLU A 509 20.77 -6.48 -20.78
N GLU A 510 20.95 -5.36 -20.07
CA GLU A 510 22.18 -5.11 -19.31
C GLU A 510 22.32 -6.00 -18.06
N THR A 511 21.19 -6.46 -17.48
CA THR A 511 21.18 -7.11 -16.16
C THR A 511 20.58 -8.52 -16.18
N THR A 512 20.88 -9.34 -15.17
CA THR A 512 20.28 -10.67 -15.04
C THR A 512 18.76 -10.61 -14.92
N HIS A 513 18.24 -9.71 -14.08
CA HIS A 513 16.80 -9.46 -13.93
C HIS A 513 16.17 -8.93 -15.22
N GLY A 514 16.82 -7.98 -15.89
CA GLY A 514 16.30 -7.44 -17.15
C GLY A 514 16.33 -8.47 -18.28
N LYS A 515 17.36 -9.30 -18.39
CA LYS A 515 17.39 -10.45 -19.30
C LYS A 515 16.29 -11.46 -19.00
N SER A 516 15.98 -11.70 -17.73
CA SER A 516 14.88 -12.58 -17.30
C SER A 516 13.53 -12.02 -17.74
N ILE A 517 13.26 -10.74 -17.46
CA ILE A 517 12.04 -10.03 -17.87
C ILE A 517 11.92 -10.00 -19.41
N SER A 518 13.01 -9.68 -20.12
CA SER A 518 13.06 -9.64 -21.58
C SER A 518 12.71 -11.00 -22.20
N ARG A 519 13.35 -12.08 -21.74
CA ARG A 519 13.04 -13.45 -22.18
C ARG A 519 11.60 -13.84 -21.89
N THR A 520 11.11 -13.46 -20.72
CA THR A 520 9.72 -13.74 -20.31
C THR A 520 8.70 -12.99 -21.18
N LEU A 521 9.01 -11.76 -21.58
CA LEU A 521 8.10 -10.89 -22.32
C LEU A 521 8.13 -11.15 -23.83
N PHE A 522 9.29 -11.53 -24.38
CA PHE A 522 9.54 -11.65 -25.82
C PHE A 522 9.79 -13.09 -26.31
N GLY A 523 9.91 -14.07 -25.40
CA GLY A 523 10.37 -15.43 -25.70
C GLY A 523 11.89 -15.52 -25.91
N GLU A 524 12.44 -16.72 -25.78
CA GLU A 524 13.78 -17.04 -26.28
C GLU A 524 13.73 -17.21 -27.81
N GLU A 525 14.74 -16.70 -28.52
CA GLU A 525 14.98 -17.06 -29.92
C GLU A 525 15.69 -18.41 -30.01
#